data_AF-A0A8I0L358-F1
#
_entry.id   AF-A0A8I0L358-F1
#
_cell.length_a   1.000
_cell.length_b   1.000
_cell.length_c   1.000
_cell.angle_alpha   90.00
_cell.angle_beta   90.00
_cell.angle_gamma   90.00
#
_symmetry.space_group_name_H-M   'P 1'
#
loop_
_entity.id
_entity.type
_entity.pdbx_description
1 polymer ?
#
loop_
_entity_poly.entity_id
_entity_poly.type
_entity_poly.pdbx_seq_one_letter_code
_entity_poly.pdbx_strand_id
1 'polypeptide(L)'
;MKKIKYILVVSVLSLTVLSGCSLPGLGSKSTKNDVKITALSTSESQIISHMLRLLIEHDTHGKIKPTLVNNLGSSTIQHNALINGDA
;
A
#
# COMPACT_ATOMS: atom_id res chain seq x y z
N MET A 1 -13.13 -41.41 -5.59
CA MET A 1 -13.47 -40.18 -6.36
C MET A 1 -14.11 -39.04 -5.55
N LYS A 2 -14.83 -39.28 -4.44
CA LYS A 2 -15.44 -38.18 -3.65
C LYS A 2 -14.42 -37.28 -2.95
N LYS A 3 -13.34 -37.84 -2.39
CA LYS A 3 -12.28 -37.10 -1.66
C LYS A 3 -11.52 -36.10 -2.55
N ILE A 4 -11.26 -36.45 -3.82
CA ILE A 4 -10.61 -35.58 -4.82
C ILE A 4 -11.50 -34.40 -5.21
N LYS A 5 -12.82 -34.60 -5.33
CA LYS A 5 -13.77 -33.50 -5.56
C LYS A 5 -13.77 -32.50 -4.39
N TYR A 6 -13.70 -32.98 -3.14
CA TYR A 6 -13.61 -32.10 -1.97
C TYR A 6 -12.30 -31.29 -1.92
N ILE A 7 -11.17 -31.90 -2.28
CA ILE A 7 -9.86 -31.21 -2.33
C ILE A 7 -9.88 -30.10 -3.39
N LEU A 8 -10.45 -30.37 -4.57
CA LEU A 8 -10.57 -29.36 -5.64
C LEU A 8 -11.46 -28.18 -5.22
N VAL A 9 -12.59 -28.45 -4.56
CA VAL A 9 -13.51 -27.42 -4.07
C VAL A 9 -12.85 -26.54 -3.00
N VAL A 10 -12.10 -27.14 -2.06
CA VAL A 10 -11.36 -26.40 -1.03
C VAL A 10 -10.27 -25.53 -1.64
N SER A 11 -9.56 -26.02 -2.66
CA SER A 11 -8.51 -25.26 -3.35
C SER A 11 -9.09 -24.03 -4.07
N VAL A 12 -10.18 -24.20 -4.82
CA VAL A 12 -10.87 -23.09 -5.51
C VAL A 12 -11.41 -22.07 -4.51
N LEU A 13 -12.00 -22.52 -3.39
CA LEU A 13 -12.51 -21.62 -2.37
C LEU A 13 -11.37 -20.79 -1.74
N SER A 14 -10.22 -21.40 -1.47
CA SER A 14 -9.06 -20.70 -0.91
C SER A 14 -8.51 -19.62 -1.86
N LEU A 15 -8.47 -19.89 -3.17
CA LEU A 15 -8.05 -18.92 -4.19
C LEU A 15 -9.00 -17.71 -4.28
N THR A 16 -10.31 -17.93 -4.12
CA THR A 16 -11.30 -16.84 -4.14
C THR A 16 -11.24 -15.96 -2.89
N VAL A 17 -10.98 -16.55 -1.71
CA VAL A 17 -10.80 -15.81 -0.46
C VAL A 17 -9.50 -15.01 -0.47
N LEU A 18 -8.42 -15.56 -1.05
CA LEU A 18 -7.14 -14.86 -1.15
C LEU A 18 -7.18 -13.65 -2.09
N SER A 19 -8.00 -13.72 -3.15
CA SER A 19 -8.23 -12.59 -4.08
C SER A 19 -9.11 -11.48 -3.47
N GLY A 20 -9.91 -11.80 -2.45
CA GLY A 20 -10.73 -10.84 -1.71
C GLY A 20 -10.04 -10.21 -0.50
N CYS A 21 -8.90 -10.77 -0.09
CA CYS A 21 -8.04 -10.17 0.93
C CYS A 21 -7.15 -9.13 0.23
N SER A 22 -7.72 -7.95 -0.03
CA SER A 22 -6.94 -6.77 -0.38
C SER A 22 -5.98 -6.51 0.77
N LEU A 23 -4.74 -7.01 0.64
CA LEU A 23 -3.69 -6.90 1.63
C LEU A 23 -3.49 -5.40 1.86
N PRO A 24 -3.90 -4.85 3.02
CA PRO A 24 -3.83 -3.42 3.25
C PRO A 24 -2.36 -3.05 3.27
N GLY A 25 -1.88 -2.40 2.21
CA GLY A 25 -0.46 -2.03 2.07
C GLY A 25 0.33 -2.75 0.98
N LEU A 26 -0.25 -3.67 0.20
CA LEU A 26 0.41 -4.24 -0.97
C LEU A 26 -0.34 -3.87 -2.26
N GLY A 27 0.16 -2.79 -2.87
CA GLY A 27 -0.16 -2.25 -4.19
C GLY A 27 -1.41 -2.80 -4.88
N SER A 28 -2.54 -2.12 -4.70
CA SER A 28 -3.65 -2.25 -5.64
C SER A 28 -4.15 -0.89 -6.08
N LYS A 29 -3.99 -0.67 -7.39
CA LYS A 29 -4.53 0.40 -8.24
C LYS A 29 -4.11 1.82 -7.86
N SER A 30 -3.11 2.29 -8.60
CA SER A 30 -2.91 3.70 -8.94
C SER A 30 -4.25 4.27 -9.42
N THR A 31 -4.95 4.89 -8.49
CA THR A 31 -6.13 5.69 -8.77
C THR A 31 -5.59 7.11 -8.98
N LYS A 32 -6.07 7.87 -9.96
CA LYS A 32 -5.54 9.21 -10.31
C LYS A 32 -5.48 10.23 -9.16
N ASN A 33 -6.01 9.90 -7.98
CA ASN A 33 -6.00 10.70 -6.75
C ASN A 33 -5.27 10.00 -5.57
N ASP A 34 -4.46 8.98 -5.83
CA ASP A 34 -3.66 8.32 -4.81
C ASP A 34 -2.36 9.11 -4.59
N VAL A 35 -2.29 9.82 -3.45
CA VAL A 35 -1.08 10.56 -3.04
C VAL A 35 -0.23 9.60 -2.23
N LYS A 36 1.02 9.36 -2.63
CA LYS A 36 1.94 8.55 -1.85
C LYS A 36 3.06 9.40 -1.29
N ILE A 37 3.44 9.14 -0.05
CA ILE A 37 4.47 9.88 0.67
C ILE A 37 5.63 8.92 0.95
N THR A 38 6.81 9.25 0.44
CA THR A 38 8.04 8.48 0.70
C THR A 38 8.60 8.81 2.08
N ALA A 39 9.00 7.79 2.83
CA ALA A 39 9.68 7.95 4.12
C ALA A 39 10.95 7.08 4.19
N LEU A 40 12.01 7.63 4.77
CA LEU A 40 13.21 6.90 5.13
C LEU A 40 12.95 6.01 6.36
N SER A 41 13.88 5.08 6.61
CA SER A 41 13.89 4.22 7.80
C SER A 41 14.17 4.97 9.13
N THR A 42 14.48 6.27 9.07
CA THR A 42 14.78 7.08 10.25
C THR A 42 13.50 7.56 10.93
N SER A 43 13.52 7.63 12.27
CA SER A 43 12.36 8.07 13.06
C SER A 43 11.86 9.47 12.68
N GLU A 44 12.79 10.38 12.38
CA GLU A 44 12.46 11.75 11.93
C GLU A 44 11.62 11.72 10.64
N SER A 45 12.06 10.96 9.64
CA SER A 45 11.37 10.88 8.36
C SER A 45 9.99 10.23 8.49
N GLN A 46 9.86 9.22 9.36
CA GLN A 46 8.57 8.59 9.66
C GLN A 46 7.61 9.56 10.35
N ILE A 47 8.08 10.31 11.36
CA ILE A 47 7.26 11.29 12.08
C ILE A 47 6.74 12.36 11.11
N ILE A 48 7.61 12.94 10.29
CA ILE A 48 7.23 13.98 9.32
C ILE A 48 6.25 13.44 8.28
N SER A 49 6.50 12.23 7.77
CA SER A 49 5.62 11.60 6.76
C SER A 49 4.23 11.29 7.32
N HIS A 50 4.14 10.83 8.57
CA HIS A 50 2.86 10.64 9.25
C HIS A 50 2.15 11.96 9.54
N MET A 51 2.88 13.02 9.90
CA MET A 51 2.33 14.36 10.09
C MET A 51 1.71 14.90 8.79
N LEU A 52 2.44 14.79 7.66
CA LEU A 52 1.95 15.18 6.34
C LEU A 52 0.71 14.38 5.92
N ARG A 53 0.69 13.06 6.17
CA ARG A 53 -0.50 12.25 5.89
C ARG A 53 -1.72 12.79 6.63
N LEU A 54 -1.60 13.02 7.94
CA LEU A 54 -2.71 13.53 8.76
C LEU A 54 -3.15 14.93 8.31
N LEU A 55 -2.21 15.80 7.95
CA LEU A 55 -2.52 17.14 7.45
C LEU A 55 -3.31 17.09 6.13
N ILE A 56 -2.87 16.27 5.18
CA ILE A 56 -3.57 16.11 3.90
C ILE A 56 -4.94 15.45 4.09
N GLU A 57 -5.05 14.43 4.95
CA GLU A 57 -6.34 13.81 5.28
C GLU A 57 -7.31 14.83 5.89
N HIS A 58 -6.81 15.66 6.80
CA HIS A 58 -7.58 16.71 7.46
C HIS A 58 -8.04 17.79 6.45
N ASP A 59 -7.12 18.36 5.69
CA ASP A 59 -7.41 19.49 4.79
C ASP A 59 -8.28 19.07 3.60
N THR A 60 -8.11 17.83 3.14
CA THR A 60 -8.95 17.27 2.07
C THR A 60 -10.29 16.73 2.59
N HIS A 61 -10.59 16.89 3.89
CA HIS A 61 -11.80 16.40 4.55
C HIS A 61 -12.02 14.89 4.29
N GLY A 62 -10.92 14.12 4.29
CA GLY A 62 -10.92 12.68 4.04
C GLY A 62 -11.15 12.25 2.59
N LYS A 63 -11.15 13.19 1.62
CA LYS A 63 -11.27 12.89 0.19
C LYS A 63 -10.02 12.24 -0.37
N ILE A 64 -8.85 12.59 0.16
CA ILE A 64 -7.56 12.01 -0.21
C ILE A 64 -7.02 11.29 1.02
N LYS A 65 -6.63 10.02 0.84
CA LYS A 65 -6.01 9.21 1.89
C LYS A 65 -4.60 8.87 1.44
N PRO A 66 -3.59 9.66 1.84
CA PRO A 66 -2.24 9.41 1.39
C PRO A 66 -1.71 8.10 1.97
N THR A 67 -1.03 7.33 1.15
CA THR A 67 -0.36 6.10 1.58
C THR A 67 1.13 6.36 1.80
N LEU A 68 1.75 5.69 2.77
CA LEU A 68 3.18 5.85 3.03
C LEU A 68 3.96 4.72 2.37
N VAL A 69 4.98 5.09 1.58
CA VAL A 69 6.03 4.19 1.12
C VAL A 69 7.20 4.33 2.10
N ASN A 70 7.17 3.52 3.15
CA ASN A 70 8.10 3.61 4.28
C ASN A 70 9.36 2.77 4.05
N ASN A 71 10.39 3.04 4.87
CA ASN A 71 11.61 2.25 5.01
C ASN A 71 12.51 2.28 3.76
N LEU A 72 12.52 3.40 3.04
CA LEU A 72 13.46 3.60 1.94
C LEU A 72 14.87 3.80 2.51
N GLY A 73 15.83 3.01 2.02
CA GLY A 73 17.18 2.92 2.60
C GLY A 73 18.08 4.13 2.34
N SER A 74 17.73 5.00 1.40
CA SER A 74 18.48 6.24 1.13
C SER A 74 17.63 7.25 0.35
N SER A 75 18.07 8.51 0.36
CA SER A 75 17.44 9.58 -0.43
C SER A 75 17.49 9.32 -1.94
N THR A 76 18.46 8.55 -2.43
CA THR A 76 18.52 8.14 -3.84
C THR A 76 17.38 7.20 -4.19
N ILE A 77 17.00 6.30 -3.27
CA ILE A 77 15.84 5.42 -3.47
C ILE A 77 14.54 6.24 -3.42
N GLN A 78 14.45 7.26 -2.55
CA GLN A 78 13.31 8.18 -2.56
C GLN A 78 13.18 8.91 -3.89
N HIS A 79 14.30 9.42 -4.42
CA HIS A 79 14.32 10.10 -5.71
C HIS A 79 13.91 9.17 -6.85
N ASN A 80 14.45 7.95 -6.88
CA ASN A 80 14.06 6.95 -7.88
C ASN A 80 12.59 6.54 -7.76
N ALA A 81 12.05 6.39 -6.55
CA ALA A 81 10.63 6.09 -6.35
C ALA A 81 9.72 7.20 -6.92
N LEU A 82 10.12 8.47 -6.75
CA LEU A 82 9.43 9.61 -7.35
C LEU A 82 9.52 9.61 -8.89
N ILE A 83 10.72 9.41 -9.43
CA ILE A 83 10.95 9.42 -10.89
C ILE A 83 10.26 8.24 -11.59
N ASN A 84 10.20 7.09 -10.93
CA ASN A 84 9.56 5.88 -11.45
C ASN A 84 8.03 5.87 -11.29
N GLY A 85 7.46 6.83 -10.55
CA GLY A 85 6.01 6.87 -10.25
C GLY A 85 5.56 5.81 -9.24
N ASP A 86 6.50 5.26 -8.47
CA ASP A 86 6.20 4.34 -7.36
C ASP A 86 5.61 5.10 -6.17
N ALA A 87 5.87 6.41 -6.09
CA ALA A 87 5.33 7.36 -5.13
C ALA A 87 4.70 8.59 -5.82
#